data_AF-A0AA94JEC5-F1
#
_entry.id   AF-A0AA94JEC5-F1
#
_cell.length_a   1.000
_cell.length_b   1.000
_cell.length_c   1.000
_cell.angle_alpha   90.00
_cell.angle_beta   90.00
_cell.angle_gamma   90.00
#
_symmetry.space_group_name_H-M   'P 1'
#
loop_
_entity.id
_entity.type
_entity.pdbx_description
1 polymer ?
#
loop_
_entity_poly.entity_id
_entity_poly.type
_entity_poly.pdbx_seq_one_letter_code
_entity_poly.pdbx_strand_id
1 'polypeptide(L)'
;MISEQDKSVRQFLLRTTTIGILLNLPPLLAQLMTLLKLDITPIILATLLWANTPLQYLGMASIFTQQQITFEEWGVSQAAPVVWVSVVLFWLLLAGHISAISLLRISRR
;
A
#
# COMPACT_ATOMS: atom_id res chain seq x y z
N MET A 1 -14.98 19.47 28.36
CA MET A 1 -14.46 18.13 28.73
C MET A 1 -14.67 17.24 27.52
N ILE A 2 -13.62 16.81 26.82
CA ILE A 2 -13.75 15.94 25.64
C ILE A 2 -14.17 14.56 26.14
N SER A 3 -15.21 13.96 25.55
CA SER A 3 -15.71 12.64 25.96
C SER A 3 -14.65 11.56 25.72
N GLU A 4 -14.63 10.49 26.51
CA GLU A 4 -13.72 9.35 26.28
C GLU A 4 -13.94 8.71 24.89
N GLN A 5 -15.17 8.79 24.38
CA GLN A 5 -15.52 8.36 23.04
C GLN A 5 -14.89 9.22 21.94
N ASP A 6 -14.80 10.54 22.11
CA ASP A 6 -14.12 11.42 21.15
C ASP A 6 -12.60 11.16 21.10
N LYS A 7 -11.98 10.84 22.24
CA LYS A 7 -10.55 10.50 22.30
C LYS A 7 -10.25 9.21 21.56
N SER A 8 -11.10 8.18 21.70
CA SER A 8 -10.91 6.89 21.03
C SER A 8 -11.10 6.99 19.52
N VAL A 9 -12.11 7.74 19.05
CA VAL A 9 -12.34 8.02 17.63
C VAL A 9 -11.15 8.78 17.03
N ARG A 10 -10.64 9.81 17.71
CA ARG A 10 -9.47 10.56 17.24
C ARG A 10 -8.22 9.69 17.13
N GLN A 11 -7.97 8.82 18.12
CA GLN A 11 -6.83 7.88 18.06
C GLN A 11 -6.99 6.87 16.93
N PHE A 12 -8.20 6.38 16.68
CA PHE A 12 -8.49 5.49 15.57
C PHE A 12 -8.20 6.16 14.22
N LEU A 13 -8.73 7.37 14.00
CA LEU A 13 -8.51 8.12 12.77
C LEU A 13 -7.02 8.38 12.53
N LEU A 14 -6.28 8.77 13.57
CA LEU A 14 -4.83 8.94 13.50
C LEU A 14 -4.13 7.65 13.08
N ARG A 15 -4.40 6.52 13.75
CA ARG A 15 -3.75 5.24 13.43
C ARG A 15 -4.07 4.77 12.02
N THR A 16 -5.32 4.84 11.61
CA THR A 16 -5.76 4.44 10.27
C THR A 16 -5.10 5.29 9.20
N THR A 17 -5.01 6.60 9.43
CA THR A 17 -4.33 7.52 8.52
C THR A 17 -2.82 7.23 8.47
N THR A 18 -2.18 6.99 9.62
CA THR A 18 -0.76 6.62 9.67
C THR A 18 -0.47 5.33 8.92
N ILE A 19 -1.30 4.28 9.10
CA ILE A 19 -1.13 2.99 8.39
C ILE A 19 -1.34 3.19 6.89
N GLY A 20 -2.38 3.91 6.49
CA GLY A 20 -2.65 4.21 5.09
C GLY A 20 -1.50 4.97 4.42
N ILE A 21 -0.97 5.99 5.10
CA ILE A 21 0.20 6.75 4.62
C ILE A 21 1.43 5.85 4.55
N LEU A 22 1.72 5.06 5.58
CA LEU A 22 2.94 4.25 5.64
C LEU A 22 2.95 3.17 4.55
N LEU A 23 1.80 2.55 4.29
CA LEU A 23 1.66 1.60 3.19
C LEU A 23 1.79 2.30 1.83
N ASN A 24 1.24 3.50 1.65
CA ASN A 24 1.32 4.24 0.38
C ASN A 24 2.53 5.21 0.31
N LEU A 25 3.45 5.14 1.27
CA LEU A 25 4.54 6.10 1.41
C LEU A 25 5.51 6.03 0.21
N PRO A 26 5.92 4.83 -0.26
CA PRO A 26 6.83 4.75 -1.41
C PRO A 26 6.29 5.47 -2.67
N PRO A 27 5.06 5.21 -3.16
CA PRO A 27 4.54 5.92 -4.33
C PRO A 27 4.29 7.41 -4.11
N LEU A 28 3.89 7.84 -2.90
CA LEU A 28 3.73 9.26 -2.58
C LEU A 28 5.07 10.00 -2.60
N LEU A 29 6.12 9.39 -2.05
CA LEU A 29 7.47 9.92 -2.10
C LEU A 29 7.99 9.98 -3.53
N ALA A 30 7.70 8.98 -4.37
CA ALA A 30 8.09 9.01 -5.77
C ALA A 30 7.50 10.23 -6.49
N GLN A 31 6.19 10.47 -6.38
CA GLN A 31 5.56 11.65 -6.97
C GLN A 31 6.15 12.96 -6.45
N LEU A 32 6.38 13.07 -5.13
CA LEU A 32 6.94 14.28 -4.53
C LEU A 32 8.36 14.57 -5.05
N MET A 33 9.20 13.55 -5.20
CA MET A 33 10.55 13.69 -5.74
C MET A 33 10.53 14.08 -7.23
N THR A 34 9.56 13.57 -8.02
CA THR A 34 9.35 14.00 -9.42
C THR A 34 9.06 15.49 -9.48
N LEU A 35 8.18 15.99 -8.60
CA LEU A 35 7.81 17.40 -8.53
C LEU A 35 8.99 18.28 -8.09
N LEU A 36 9.83 17.78 -7.18
CA LEU A 36 10.99 18.51 -6.64
C LEU A 36 12.27 18.36 -7.47
N LYS A 37 12.24 17.57 -8.56
CA LYS A 37 13.40 17.26 -9.43
C LYS A 37 14.62 16.72 -8.67
N LEU A 38 14.38 15.98 -7.58
CA LEU A 38 15.41 15.32 -6.81
C LEU A 38 15.82 14.01 -7.48
N ASP A 39 16.99 13.46 -7.13
CA ASP A 39 17.38 12.13 -7.62
C ASP A 39 16.35 11.10 -7.15
N ILE A 40 15.56 10.67 -8.12
CA ILE A 40 14.33 9.92 -7.92
C ILE A 40 14.58 8.41 -8.01
N THR A 41 15.76 8.01 -8.48
CA THR A 41 16.12 6.63 -8.79
C THR A 41 15.90 5.67 -7.60
N PRO A 42 16.37 5.98 -6.37
CA PRO A 42 16.20 5.07 -5.24
C PRO A 42 14.73 4.91 -4.83
N ILE A 43 13.94 5.99 -4.96
CA ILE A 43 12.52 5.98 -4.57
C ILE A 43 11.65 5.32 -5.63
N ILE A 44 11.97 5.49 -6.92
CA ILE A 44 11.33 4.72 -8.00
C ILE A 44 11.59 3.23 -7.80
N LEU A 45 12.84 2.83 -7.54
CA LEU A 45 13.16 1.42 -7.29
C LEU A 45 12.41 0.89 -6.07
N ALA A 46 12.37 1.64 -4.96
CA ALA A 46 11.59 1.27 -3.78
C ALA A 46 10.09 1.16 -4.08
N THR A 47 9.55 2.07 -4.89
CA THR A 47 8.13 2.07 -5.29
C THR A 47 7.79 0.91 -6.19
N LEU A 48 8.66 0.60 -7.16
CA LEU A 48 8.50 -0.55 -8.06
C LEU A 48 8.60 -1.87 -7.29
N LEU A 49 9.55 -2.00 -6.37
CA LEU A 49 9.65 -3.16 -5.48
C LEU A 49 8.41 -3.30 -4.58
N TRP A 50 7.94 -2.18 -4.01
CA TRP A 50 6.74 -2.16 -3.17
C TRP A 50 5.48 -2.56 -3.96
N ALA A 51 5.29 -2.00 -5.15
CA ALA A 51 4.17 -2.31 -6.03
C ALA A 51 4.23 -3.77 -6.52
N ASN A 52 5.41 -4.33 -6.70
CA ASN A 52 5.59 -5.73 -7.10
C ASN A 52 5.48 -6.73 -5.96
N THR A 53 5.60 -6.29 -4.70
CA THR A 53 5.63 -7.19 -3.54
C THR A 53 4.42 -8.14 -3.51
N PRO A 54 3.18 -7.72 -3.79
CA PRO A 54 2.05 -8.64 -3.80
C PRO A 54 2.14 -9.72 -4.90
N LEU A 55 2.69 -9.36 -6.05
CA LEU A 55 2.87 -10.27 -7.18
C LEU A 55 4.02 -11.26 -6.93
N GLN A 56 5.14 -10.78 -6.38
CA GLN A 56 6.34 -11.58 -6.14
C GLN A 56 6.25 -12.47 -4.91
N TYR A 57 5.67 -11.99 -3.81
CA TYR A 57 5.74 -12.66 -2.51
C TYR A 57 4.39 -13.11 -1.96
N LEU A 58 3.28 -12.50 -2.39
CA LEU A 58 1.94 -12.79 -1.84
C LEU A 58 1.10 -13.66 -2.79
N GLY A 59 1.72 -14.18 -3.84
CA GLY A 59 1.12 -15.18 -4.73
C GLY A 59 0.04 -14.65 -5.68
N MET A 60 -0.14 -13.33 -5.76
CA MET A 60 -1.14 -12.73 -6.65
C MET A 60 -0.87 -13.02 -8.12
N ALA A 61 0.37 -13.34 -8.52
CA ALA A 61 0.70 -13.73 -9.90
C ALA A 61 -0.19 -14.85 -10.45
N SER A 62 -0.60 -15.80 -9.59
CA SER A 62 -1.41 -16.96 -9.97
C SER A 62 -2.84 -16.62 -10.43
N ILE A 63 -3.34 -15.42 -10.12
CA ILE A 63 -4.71 -15.00 -10.48
C ILE A 63 -4.76 -14.33 -11.86
N PHE A 64 -3.62 -14.15 -12.52
CA PHE A 64 -3.51 -13.49 -13.81
C PHE A 64 -2.94 -14.42 -14.87
N THR A 65 -3.36 -14.21 -16.13
CA THR A 65 -2.84 -14.97 -17.27
C THR A 65 -1.46 -14.47 -17.68
N GLN A 66 -0.69 -15.32 -18.37
CA GLN A 66 0.64 -14.97 -18.90
C GLN A 66 0.60 -13.80 -19.91
N GLN A 67 -0.55 -13.53 -20.52
CA GLN A 67 -0.74 -12.38 -21.42
C GLN A 67 -0.89 -11.06 -20.65
N GLN A 68 -1.21 -11.12 -19.36
CA GLN A 68 -1.47 -9.94 -18.52
C GLN A 68 -0.26 -9.55 -17.66
N ILE A 69 0.69 -10.46 -17.41
CA ILE A 69 1.87 -10.23 -16.58
C ILE A 69 3.09 -10.92 -17.17
N THR A 70 4.19 -10.18 -17.27
CA THR A 70 5.51 -10.68 -17.67
C THR A 70 6.51 -10.49 -16.52
N PHE A 71 7.18 -11.56 -16.11
CA PHE A 71 8.24 -11.55 -15.10
C PHE A 71 9.63 -11.60 -15.75
N GLU A 72 10.56 -10.83 -15.21
CA GLU A 72 11.99 -10.81 -15.50
C GLU A 72 12.81 -10.98 -14.21
N GLU A 73 14.14 -10.99 -14.32
CA GLU A 73 15.09 -11.22 -13.23
C GLU A 73 14.85 -10.30 -12.00
N TRP A 74 14.35 -9.08 -12.24
CA TRP A 74 14.07 -8.08 -11.20
C TRP A 74 12.58 -7.95 -10.82
N GLY A 75 11.71 -8.83 -11.33
CA GLY A 75 10.28 -8.80 -11.02
C GLY A 75 9.37 -8.59 -12.23
N VAL A 76 8.21 -7.98 -12.02
CA VAL A 76 7.27 -7.72 -13.11
C VAL A 76 7.81 -6.60 -13.98
N SER A 77 8.05 -6.93 -15.25
CA SER A 77 8.53 -6.00 -16.28
C SER A 77 7.37 -5.29 -16.96
N GLN A 78 6.31 -6.04 -17.28
CA GLN A 78 5.09 -5.50 -17.89
C GLN A 78 3.85 -6.12 -17.25
N ALA A 79 2.85 -5.28 -17.00
CA ALA A 79 1.58 -5.69 -16.44
C ALA A 79 0.45 -4.85 -17.02
N ALA A 80 -0.65 -5.53 -17.39
CA ALA A 80 -1.86 -4.87 -17.83
C ALA A 80 -2.43 -3.97 -16.72
N PRO A 81 -3.14 -2.88 -17.05
CA PRO A 81 -3.69 -1.96 -16.03
C PRO A 81 -4.54 -2.65 -14.95
N VAL A 82 -5.26 -3.72 -15.32
CA VAL A 82 -6.07 -4.53 -14.38
C VAL A 82 -5.24 -5.18 -13.26
N VAL A 83 -3.98 -5.53 -13.55
CA VAL A 83 -3.05 -6.12 -12.58
C VAL A 83 -2.66 -5.06 -11.55
N TRP A 84 -2.30 -3.85 -12.01
CA TRP A 84 -1.94 -2.75 -11.13
C TRP A 84 -3.11 -2.30 -10.27
N VAL A 85 -4.31 -2.23 -10.83
CA VAL A 85 -5.54 -1.96 -10.05
C VAL A 85 -5.72 -3.00 -8.94
N SER A 86 -5.49 -4.27 -9.25
CA SER A 86 -5.61 -5.36 -8.26
C SER A 86 -4.55 -5.25 -7.15
N VAL A 87 -3.31 -4.90 -7.49
CA VAL A 87 -2.23 -4.62 -6.53
C VAL A 87 -2.60 -3.45 -5.60
N VAL A 88 -3.14 -2.36 -6.17
CA VAL A 88 -3.61 -1.21 -5.37
C VAL A 88 -4.74 -1.62 -4.43
N LEU A 89 -5.71 -2.39 -4.93
CA LEU A 89 -6.81 -2.91 -4.12
C LEU A 89 -6.30 -3.83 -3.00
N PHE A 90 -5.31 -4.68 -3.27
CA PHE A 90 -4.68 -5.53 -2.26
C PHE A 90 -4.15 -4.70 -1.09
N TRP A 91 -3.39 -3.65 -1.38
CA TRP A 91 -2.84 -2.78 -0.34
C TRP A 91 -3.90 -1.99 0.42
N LEU A 92 -4.96 -1.54 -0.26
CA LEU A 92 -6.11 -0.89 0.38
C LEU A 92 -6.86 -1.85 1.31
N LEU A 93 -7.09 -3.08 0.88
CA LEU A 93 -7.73 -4.11 1.70
C LEU A 93 -6.88 -4.49 2.90
N LEU A 94 -5.56 -4.59 2.73
CA LEU A 94 -4.63 -4.83 3.83
C LEU A 94 -4.64 -3.69 4.85
N ALA A 95 -4.60 -2.44 4.38
CA ALA A 95 -4.71 -1.26 5.24
C ALA A 95 -6.04 -1.27 6.01
N GLY A 96 -7.14 -1.59 5.33
CA GLY A 96 -8.48 -1.75 5.92
C GLY A 96 -8.52 -2.85 6.98
N HIS A 97 -7.92 -4.01 6.72
CA HIS A 97 -7.84 -5.12 7.69
C HIS A 97 -7.05 -4.74 8.94
N ILE A 98 -5.87 -4.13 8.77
CA ILE A 98 -5.06 -3.68 9.91
C ILE A 98 -5.83 -2.62 10.72
N SER A 99 -6.52 -1.71 10.03
CA SER A 99 -7.39 -0.71 10.66
C SER A 99 -8.55 -1.35 11.43
N ALA A 100 -9.22 -2.36 10.87
CA ALA A 100 -10.29 -3.10 11.54
C ALA A 100 -9.79 -3.87 12.78
N ILE A 101 -8.62 -4.50 12.69
CA ILE A 101 -7.99 -5.15 13.86
C ILE A 101 -7.64 -4.11 14.94
N SER A 102 -7.15 -2.94 14.52
CA SER A 102 -6.89 -1.82 15.42
C SER A 102 -8.16 -1.35 16.14
N LEU A 103 -9.29 -1.27 15.43
CA LEU A 103 -10.61 -0.98 16.01
C LEU A 103 -11.02 -2.02 17.06
N LEU A 104 -10.96 -3.31 16.71
CA LEU A 104 -11.32 -4.38 17.62
C LEU A 104 -10.48 -4.33 18.91
N ARG A 105 -9.19 -4.01 18.78
CA ARG A 105 -8.27 -3.84 19.93
C ARG A 105 -8.65 -2.65 20.81
N ILE A 106 -9.07 -1.53 20.23
CA ILE A 106 -9.50 -0.33 20.98
C ILE A 106 -10.84 -0.58 21.66
N SER A 107 -11.81 -1.22 21.00
CA SER A 107 -13.14 -1.47 21.57
C SER A 107 -13.15 -2.43 22.77
N ARG A 108 -12.08 -3.23 22.94
CA ARG A 108 -11.90 -4.15 24.06
C ARG A 108 -11.16 -3.55 25.26
N ARG A 109 -10.72 -2.29 25.17
CA ARG A 109 -10.10 -1.53 26.28
C ARG A 109 -11.11 -0.56 26.87
#